data_AF-A0A453QBK6-F1
#
_entry.id   AF-A0A453QBK6-F1
#
_cell.length_a   1.000
_cell.length_b   1.000
_cell.length_c   1.000
_cell.angle_alpha   90.00
_cell.angle_beta   90.00
_cell.angle_gamma   90.00
#
_symmetry.space_group_name_H-M   'P 1'
#
loop_
_entity.id
_entity.type
_entity.pdbx_description
1 polymer ?
#
loop_
_entity_poly.entity_id
_entity_poly.type
_entity_poly.pdbx_seq_one_letter_code
_entity_poly.pdbx_strand_id
1 'polypeptide(L)' 'MRDQSVLERILNGDEEPKDLPLALLQDITNDFCEENKIGQGGFGEVYK' A
#
# COMPACT_ATOMS: atom_id res chain seq x y z
N MET A 1 -9.88 -9.85 -1.08
CA MET A 1 -9.94 -10.69 0.15
C MET A 1 -8.68 -11.52 0.42
N ARG A 2 -7.99 -12.13 -0.56
CA ARG A 2 -6.70 -12.81 -0.30
C ARG A 2 -5.52 -11.84 -0.10
N ASP A 3 -5.51 -10.72 -0.81
CA ASP A 3 -4.33 -9.84 -0.83
C ASP A 3 -4.23 -8.91 0.40
N GLN A 4 -5.36 -8.49 0.97
CA GLN A 4 -5.38 -7.77 2.26
C GLN A 4 -4.77 -8.61 3.40
N SER A 5 -4.99 -9.93 3.39
CA SER A 5 -4.39 -10.83 4.39
C SER A 5 -2.86 -10.94 4.27
N VAL A 6 -2.31 -10.71 3.08
CA VAL A 6 -0.85 -10.69 2.86
C VAL A 6 -0.25 -9.41 3.40
N LEU A 7 -0.88 -8.27 3.14
CA LEU A 7 -0.43 -6.95 3.61
C LEU A 7 -0.38 -6.91 5.15
N GLU A 8 -1.41 -7.42 5.82
CA GLU A 8 -1.44 -7.50 7.29
C GLU A 8 -0.27 -8.32 7.85
N ARG A 9 0.06 -9.47 7.24
CA ARG A 9 1.20 -10.29 7.66
C ARG A 9 2.54 -9.60 7.44
N ILE A 10 2.70 -8.87 6.33
CA ILE A 10 3.92 -8.08 6.08
C ILE A 10 4.06 -6.98 7.16
N LEU A 11 2.99 -6.26 7.46
CA LEU A 11 2.99 -5.20 8.48
C LEU A 11 3.26 -5.74 9.90
N ASN A 12 2.79 -6.95 10.21
CA ASN A 12 3.06 -7.62 11.48
C ASN A 12 4.46 -8.24 11.55
N GLY A 13 5.20 -8.30 10.43
CA GLY A 13 6.51 -8.93 10.36
C GLY A 13 6.48 -10.46 10.25
N ASP A 14 5.31 -11.04 9.99
CA ASP A 14 5.12 -12.49 9.80
C ASP A 14 5.52 -12.95 8.39
N GLU A 15 5.64 -12.01 7.43
CA GLU A 15 6.13 -12.26 6.08
C GLU A 15 7.10 -11.16 5.61
N GLU A 16 8.10 -11.54 4.81
CA GLU A 16 9.05 -10.59 4.22
C GLU A 16 8.38 -9.67 3.18
N PRO A 17 8.89 -8.44 2.98
CA PRO A 17 8.47 -7.56 1.90
C PRO A 17 8.59 -8.25 0.54
N LYS A 18 7.54 -8.13 -0.27
CA LYS A 18 7.45 -8.74 -1.61
C LYS A 18 6.56 -7.91 -2.51
N ASP A 19 6.58 -8.22 -3.79
CA ASP A 19 5.77 -7.53 -4.79
C ASP A 19 4.27 -7.69 -4.47
N LEU A 20 3.58 -6.55 -4.40
CA LEU A 20 2.14 -6.48 -4.23
C LEU A 20 1.48 -6.15 -5.58
N PRO A 21 0.32 -6.73 -5.90
CA PRO A 21 -0.41 -6.39 -7.11
C PRO A 21 -0.78 -4.90 -7.13
N LEU A 22 -0.62 -4.23 -8.28
CA LEU A 22 -1.03 -2.83 -8.44
C LEU A 22 -2.52 -2.63 -8.09
N ALA A 23 -3.38 -3.58 -8.46
CA ALA A 23 -4.81 -3.52 -8.15
C ALA A 23 -5.09 -3.48 -6.63
N LEU A 24 -4.26 -4.13 -5.81
CA LEU A 24 -4.35 -4.02 -4.35
C LEU A 24 -3.97 -2.60 -3.91
N LEU A 25 -2.89 -2.04 -4.45
CA LEU A 25 -2.43 -0.69 -4.11
C LEU A 25 -3.47 0.36 -4.47
N GLN A 26 -4.12 0.23 -5.63
CA GLN A 26 -5.23 1.09 -6.04
C GLN A 26 -6.43 0.95 -5.08
N ASP A 27 -6.81 -0.27 -4.70
CA ASP A 27 -7.92 -0.50 -3.77
C ASP A 27 -7.67 0.17 -2.40
N ILE A 28 -6.49 -0.04 -1.79
CA ILE A 28 -6.21 0.48 -0.45
C ILE A 28 -5.97 2.00 -0.42
N THR A 29 -5.54 2.59 -1.53
CA THR A 29 -5.31 4.05 -1.64
C THR A 29 -6.51 4.81 -2.20
N ASN A 30 -7.62 4.12 -2.51
CA ASN A 30 -8.76 4.68 -3.26
C ASN A 30 -8.32 5.31 -4.59
N ASP A 31 -7.64 4.52 -5.41
CA ASP A 31 -7.01 4.89 -6.68
C ASP A 31 -6.06 6.09 -6.57
N PHE A 32 -5.15 6.03 -5.58
CA PHE A 32 -4.18 7.09 -5.28
C PHE A 32 -4.84 8.47 -5.06
N CYS A 33 -5.99 8.48 -4.37
CA CYS A 33 -6.73 9.71 -4.08
C CYS A 33 -5.87 10.71 -3.30
N GLU A 34 -5.88 11.97 -3.73
CA GLU A 34 -5.15 13.06 -3.05
C GLU A 34 -5.55 13.23 -1.58
N GLU A 35 -6.78 12.89 -1.21
CA GLU A 35 -7.24 12.92 0.19
C GLU A 35 -6.48 11.93 1.08
N ASN A 36 -5.94 10.86 0.49
CA ASN A 36 -5.12 9.86 1.17
C ASN A 36 -3.62 10.17 1.09
N LYS A 37 -3.18 11.19 0.34
CA LYS A 37 -1.77 11.56 0.25
C LYS A 37 -1.31 12.20 1.56
N ILE A 38 -0.30 11.60 2.18
CA ILE A 38 0.27 12.07 3.46
C ILE A 38 1.60 12.80 3.28
N GLY A 39 2.21 12.72 2.10
CA GLY A 39 3.45 13.45 1.82
C GLY A 39 3.95 13.29 0.39
N GLN A 40 4.91 14.14 0.04
CA GLN A 40 5.65 14.08 -1.21
C GLN A 40 7.09 14.48 -0.96
N GLY A 41 8.02 13.66 -1.44
CA GLY A 41 9.45 13.95 -1.45
C GLY A 41 9.99 14.07 -2.88
N GLY A 42 11.29 14.28 -3.01
CA GLY A 42 11.95 14.33 -4.34
C GLY A 42 11.94 13.01 -5.12
N PHE A 43 11.52 11.91 -4.48
CA PHE A 43 11.57 10.55 -5.05
C PHE A 43 10.20 9.87 -5.13
N GLY A 44 9.13 10.53 -4.73
CA GLY A 44 7.79 9.94 -4.81
C GLY A 44 6.78 10.54 -3.83
N GLU A 45 5.57 10.01 -3.93
CA GLU A 45 4.41 10.36 -3.13
C GLU A 45 4.13 9.25 -2.14
N VAL A 46 3.59 9.61 -0.98
CA VAL A 46 3.25 8.68 0.09
C VAL A 46 1.77 8.83 0.39
N TYR A 47 1.07 7.71 0.39
CA TYR A 47 -0.36 7.61 0.68
C TYR A 47 -0.57 6.82 1.98
N LYS A 48 -1.68 7.10 2.67
CA LYS A 48 -2.13 6.40 3.89
C LYS A 48 -2.47 4.94 3.63
#